data_AF-A0A257XGJ4-F1
#
_entry.id   AF-A0A257XGJ4-F1
#
_cell.length_a   1.000
_cell.length_b   1.000
_cell.length_c   1.000
_cell.angle_alpha   90.00
_cell.angle_beta   90.00
_cell.angle_gamma   90.00
#
_symmetry.space_group_name_H-M   'P 1'
#
loop_
_entity.id
_entity.type
_entity.pdbx_description
1 polymer ?
#
loop_
_entity_poly.entity_id
_entity_poly.type
_entity_poly.pdbx_seq_one_letter_code
_entity_poly.pdbx_strand_id
1 'polypeptide(L)'
;YNPADAYALAIGHLSDRLRGGGAFAADWPKERALSRSERFEMQNLLTRRGYDVGNVDGILGSKTRSAVQDFQMRAGLLPDGFPNLVVLERLRN
;
A
#
# COMPACT_ATOMS: atom_id res chain seq x y z
N TYR A 1 3.13 4.55 3.51
CA TYR A 1 3.64 5.76 2.87
C TYR A 1 5.11 5.88 3.22
N ASN A 2 5.98 5.60 2.26
CA ASN A 2 7.40 5.92 2.37
C ASN A 2 7.61 7.20 1.55
N PRO A 3 7.94 8.35 2.17
CA PRO A 3 8.20 9.58 1.43
C PRO A 3 9.37 9.42 0.44
N ALA A 4 10.30 8.48 0.64
CA ALA A 4 11.47 8.32 -0.21
C ALA A 4 11.16 7.77 -1.61
N ASP A 5 10.24 6.81 -1.76
CA ASP A 5 9.95 6.17 -3.06
C ASP A 5 9.23 7.14 -4.01
N ALA A 6 8.23 7.87 -3.48
CA ALA A 6 7.53 8.91 -4.22
C ALA A 6 8.47 10.08 -4.56
N TYR A 7 9.39 10.44 -3.66
CA TYR A 7 10.37 11.48 -3.90
C TYR A 7 11.39 11.10 -4.99
N ALA A 8 11.92 9.87 -4.93
CA ALA A 8 12.82 9.35 -5.96
C ALA A 8 12.13 9.29 -7.33
N LEU A 9 10.87 8.83 -7.37
CA LEU A 9 10.08 8.80 -8.60
C LEU A 9 9.80 10.20 -9.15
N ALA A 10 9.53 11.18 -8.28
CA ALA A 10 9.34 12.58 -8.68
C ALA A 10 10.62 13.19 -9.27
N ILE A 11 11.79 12.95 -8.66
CA ILE A 11 13.08 13.43 -9.19
C ILE A 11 13.41 12.78 -10.53
N GLY A 12 13.23 11.46 -10.65
CA GLY A 12 13.45 10.74 -11.89
C GLY A 12 12.57 11.29 -13.01
N HIS A 13 11.27 11.45 -12.73
CA HIS A 13 10.33 12.01 -13.70
C HIS A 13 10.66 13.46 -14.09
N LEU A 14 11.03 14.31 -13.13
CA LEU A 14 11.47 15.68 -13.42
C LEU A 14 12.70 15.69 -14.34
N SER A 15 13.66 14.80 -14.10
CA SER A 15 14.85 14.67 -14.92
C SER A 15 14.52 14.25 -16.36
N ASP A 16 13.55 13.34 -16.55
CA ASP A 16 13.09 12.94 -17.87
C ASP A 16 12.40 14.10 -18.60
N ARG A 17 11.55 14.85 -17.90
CA ARG A 17 10.87 16.04 -18.45
C ARG A 17 11.87 17.10 -18.92
N LEU A 18 12.97 17.32 -18.18
CA LEU A 18 14.05 18.25 -18.57
C LEU A 18 14.81 17.80 -19.83
N ARG A 19 14.87 16.49 -20.10
CA ARG A 19 15.50 15.93 -21.31
C ARG A 19 14.54 15.86 -22.51
N GLY A 20 13.32 16.38 -22.40
CA GLY A 20 12.29 16.31 -23.43
C GLY A 20 11.44 15.03 -23.41
N GLY A 21 11.52 14.24 -22.33
CA GLY A 21 10.69 13.07 -22.12
C GLY A 21 9.20 13.42 -21.94
N GLY A 22 8.35 12.45 -22.29
CA GLY A 22 6.89 12.54 -22.17
C GLY A 22 6.39 12.50 -20.72
N ALA A 23 5.09 12.72 -20.55
CA ALA A 23 4.41 12.50 -19.27
C ALA A 23 4.37 10.99 -18.91
N PHE A 24 3.94 10.67 -17.70
CA PHE A 24 3.61 9.28 -17.36
C PHE A 24 2.60 8.70 -18.37
N ALA A 25 2.84 7.47 -18.82
CA ALA A 25 1.99 6.82 -19.83
C ALA A 25 0.59 6.47 -19.31
N ALA A 26 0.44 6.34 -18.00
CA ALA A 26 -0.82 6.02 -17.33
C ALA A 26 -1.15 7.06 -16.27
N ASP A 27 -2.45 7.27 -16.06
CA ASP A 27 -2.94 8.11 -14.98
C ASP A 27 -2.62 7.50 -13.61
N TRP A 28 -2.43 8.39 -12.63
CA TRP A 28 -2.31 7.97 -11.25
C TRP A 28 -3.62 7.34 -10.76
N PRO A 29 -3.56 6.23 -9.99
CA PRO A 29 -4.73 5.65 -9.37
C PRO A 29 -5.42 6.69 -8.48
N LYS A 30 -6.73 6.84 -8.64
CA LYS A 30 -7.56 7.82 -7.91
C LYS A 30 -7.94 7.36 -6.50
N GLU A 31 -7.42 6.22 -6.05
CA GLU A 31 -7.72 5.69 -4.72
C GLU A 31 -7.10 6.56 -3.63
N ARG A 32 -7.90 6.91 -2.61
CA ARG A 32 -7.38 7.63 -1.45
C ARG A 32 -6.47 6.72 -0.62
N ALA A 33 -5.45 7.32 -0.01
CA ALA A 33 -4.67 6.64 1.00
C ALA A 33 -5.51 6.32 2.25
N LEU A 34 -5.14 5.24 2.95
CA LEU A 34 -5.71 4.90 4.25
C LEU A 34 -5.33 5.97 5.29
N SER A 35 -6.32 6.36 6.08
CA SER A 35 -6.12 7.22 7.24
C SER A 35 -5.24 6.51 8.28
N ARG A 36 -4.77 7.25 9.29
CA ARG A 36 -4.00 6.62 10.38
C ARG A 36 -4.85 5.57 11.10
N SER A 37 -6.10 5.88 11.44
CA SER A 37 -6.99 4.94 12.13
C SER A 37 -7.25 3.68 11.31
N GLU A 38 -7.42 3.81 10.00
CA GLU A 38 -7.62 2.68 9.09
C GLU A 38 -6.40 1.77 8.98
N ARG A 39 -5.19 2.34 9.09
CA ARG A 39 -3.95 1.55 9.13
C ARG A 39 -3.85 0.72 10.40
N PHE A 40 -4.20 1.30 11.55
CA PHE A 40 -4.31 0.57 12.81
C PHE A 40 -5.40 -0.51 12.73
N GLU A 41 -6.55 -0.20 12.15
CA GLU A 41 -7.63 -1.15 11.95
C GLU A 41 -7.20 -2.33 11.09
N MET A 42 -6.57 -2.07 9.94
CA MET A 42 -6.05 -3.12 9.05
C MET A 42 -5.07 -4.05 9.79
N GLN A 43 -4.09 -3.49 10.50
CA GLN A 43 -3.14 -4.28 11.28
C GLN A 43 -3.85 -5.14 12.33
N ASN A 44 -4.82 -4.57 13.06
CA ASN A 44 -5.61 -5.33 14.03
C ASN A 44 -6.42 -6.47 13.39
N LEU A 45 -7.05 -6.22 12.24
CA LEU A 45 -7.85 -7.23 11.53
C LEU A 45 -6.98 -8.35 10.96
N LEU A 46 -5.79 -8.03 10.47
CA LEU A 46 -4.80 -9.02 10.03
C LEU A 46 -4.30 -9.88 11.21
N THR A 47 -3.94 -9.25 12.33
CA THR A 47 -3.54 -9.99 13.54
C THR A 47 -4.65 -10.90 14.04
N ARG A 48 -5.91 -10.44 14.04
CA ARG A 48 -7.07 -11.26 14.43
C ARG A 48 -7.28 -12.47 13.52
N ARG A 49 -6.87 -12.39 12.25
CA ARG A 49 -6.91 -13.50 11.29
C ARG A 49 -5.63 -14.36 11.31
N GLY A 50 -4.71 -14.10 12.22
CA GLY A 50 -3.49 -14.89 12.43
C GLY A 50 -2.30 -14.52 11.54
N TYR A 51 -2.31 -13.36 10.89
CA TYR A 51 -1.15 -12.89 10.12
C TYR A 51 -0.16 -12.13 11.03
N ASP A 52 1.15 -12.31 10.80
CA ASP A 52 2.19 -11.52 11.49
C ASP A 52 2.38 -10.16 10.82
N VAL A 53 1.80 -9.12 11.42
CA VAL A 53 2.01 -7.73 10.98
C VAL A 53 3.14 -7.01 11.71
N GLY A 54 3.79 -7.66 12.70
CA GLY A 54 4.66 -6.99 13.66
C GLY A 54 3.89 -6.21 14.72
N ASN A 55 4.33 -4.99 15.02
CA ASN A 55 3.65 -4.11 15.98
C ASN A 55 2.46 -3.41 15.31
N VAL A 56 1.35 -3.28 16.04
CA VAL A 56 0.20 -2.48 15.62
C VAL A 56 0.46 -1.01 15.96
N ASP A 57 1.14 -0.32 15.05
CA ASP A 57 1.63 1.06 15.22
C ASP A 57 1.12 2.04 14.13
N GLY A 58 0.32 1.55 13.18
CA GLY A 58 -0.16 2.30 12.02
C GLY A 58 0.90 2.52 10.93
N ILE A 59 2.09 1.94 11.09
CA ILE A 59 3.17 1.93 10.11
C ILE A 59 3.09 0.63 9.31
N LEU A 60 2.74 0.75 8.04
CA LEU A 60 2.61 -0.40 7.13
C LEU A 60 3.98 -0.83 6.62
N GLY A 61 4.77 -1.45 7.51
CA GLY A 61 6.13 -1.92 7.26
C GLY A 61 6.18 -3.16 6.35
N SER A 62 7.36 -3.77 6.24
CA SER A 62 7.56 -5.00 5.45
C SER A 62 6.66 -6.14 5.93
N LYS A 63 6.61 -6.41 7.25
CA LYS A 63 5.74 -7.43 7.84
C LYS A 63 4.27 -7.23 7.50
N THR A 64 3.77 -6.00 7.70
CA THR A 64 2.37 -5.68 7.35
C THR A 64 2.10 -5.86 5.85
N ARG A 65 3.04 -5.50 4.97
CA ARG A 65 2.91 -5.73 3.51
C ARG A 65 2.90 -7.21 3.16
N SER A 66 3.75 -8.04 3.77
CA SER A 66 3.72 -9.49 3.61
C SER A 66 2.38 -10.08 4.07
N ALA A 67 1.89 -9.67 5.23
CA ALA A 67 0.58 -10.10 5.74
C ALA A 67 -0.58 -9.71 4.80
N VAL A 68 -0.53 -8.51 4.23
CA VAL A 68 -1.50 -8.04 3.22
C VAL A 68 -1.43 -8.91 1.97
N GLN A 69 -0.21 -9.22 1.49
CA GLN A 69 -0.01 -10.05 0.32
C GLN A 69 -0.58 -11.46 0.51
N ASP A 70 -0.32 -12.08 1.66
CA ASP A 70 -0.85 -13.40 2.00
C ASP A 70 -2.39 -13.39 2.10
N PHE A 71 -2.95 -12.33 2.70
CA PHE A 71 -4.38 -12.14 2.75
C PHE A 71 -4.99 -11.97 1.35
N GLN A 72 -4.40 -11.14 0.49
CA GLN A 72 -4.84 -10.93 -0.88
C GLN A 72 -4.85 -12.25 -1.66
N MET A 73 -3.79 -13.06 -1.53
CA MET A 73 -3.71 -14.37 -2.16
C MET A 73 -4.87 -15.29 -1.73
N ARG A 74 -5.17 -15.34 -0.44
CA ARG A 74 -6.29 -16.14 0.11
C ARG A 74 -7.66 -15.58 -0.26
N ALA A 75 -7.77 -14.27 -0.44
CA ALA A 75 -9.00 -13.59 -0.83
C ALA A 75 -9.26 -13.59 -2.35
N GLY A 76 -8.35 -14.17 -3.15
CA GLY A 76 -8.45 -14.15 -4.63
C GLY A 76 -8.24 -12.76 -5.24
N LEU A 77 -7.54 -11.87 -4.52
CA LEU A 77 -7.13 -10.55 -5.00
C LEU A 77 -5.74 -10.62 -5.63
N LEU A 78 -5.34 -9.56 -6.35
CA LEU A 78 -3.97 -9.40 -6.80
C LEU A 78 -3.04 -9.29 -5.57
N PRO A 79 -2.07 -10.21 -5.38
CA PRO A 79 -1.20 -10.23 -4.20
C PRO A 79 0.01 -9.31 -4.38
N ASP A 80 -0.25 -8.00 -4.50
CA ASP A 80 0.77 -6.96 -4.63
C ASP A 80 1.31 -6.45 -3.28
N GLY A 81 0.70 -6.90 -2.17
CA GLY A 81 1.04 -6.48 -0.82
C GLY A 81 0.65 -5.02 -0.52
N PHE A 82 -0.14 -4.38 -1.39
CA PHE A 82 -0.50 -2.98 -1.27
C PHE A 82 -1.72 -2.80 -0.34
N PRO A 83 -1.55 -2.12 0.80
CA PRO A 83 -2.63 -1.91 1.76
C PRO A 83 -3.55 -0.77 1.31
N ASN A 84 -4.52 -1.08 0.45
CA ASN A 84 -5.55 -0.15 -0.01
C ASN A 84 -6.89 -0.34 0.72
N LEU A 85 -7.85 0.52 0.38
CA LEU A 85 -9.19 0.48 0.95
C LEU A 85 -9.92 -0.81 0.59
N VAL A 86 -9.72 -1.35 -0.62
CA VAL A 86 -10.33 -2.63 -1.04
C VAL A 86 -9.91 -3.77 -0.12
N VAL A 87 -8.62 -3.87 0.22
CA VAL A 87 -8.12 -4.87 1.17
C VAL A 87 -8.75 -4.66 2.56
N LEU A 88 -8.85 -3.42 3.03
CA LEU A 88 -9.47 -3.12 4.33
C LEU A 88 -10.95 -3.53 4.38
N GLU A 89 -11.74 -3.19 3.36
CA GLU A 89 -13.14 -3.59 3.30
C GLU A 89 -13.29 -5.11 3.23
N ARG A 90 -12.39 -5.80 2.53
CA ARG A 90 -12.35 -7.28 2.51
C ARG A 90 -11.99 -7.89 3.86
N LEU A 91 -11.23 -7.18 4.70
CA LEU A 91 -10.94 -7.59 6.08
C LEU A 91 -12.08 -7.28 7.05
N ARG A 92 -13.04 -6.42 6.70
CA ARG A 92 -14.20 -6.14 7.57
C ARG A 92 -15.31 -7.18 7.42
N ASN A 93 -15.37 -7.83 6.26
CA ASN A 93 -16.30 -8.93 5.96
C ASN A 93 -15.72 -10.29 6.38
#